data_AF-A0A9E2RZ47-F1
#
_entry.id   AF-A0A9E2RZ47-F1
#
_cell.length_a   1.000
_cell.length_b   1.000
_cell.length_c   1.000
_cell.angle_alpha   90.00
_cell.angle_beta   90.00
_cell.angle_gamma   90.00
#
_symmetry.space_group_name_H-M   'P 1'
#
loop_
_entity.id
_entity.type
_entity.pdbx_description
1 polymer ?
#
loop_
_entity_poly.entity_id
_entity_poly.type
_entity_poly.pdbx_seq_one_letter_code
_entity_poly.pdbx_strand_id
1 'polypeptide(L)'
;IPLDGLNDGQIEQILIADGVTPTTAALSAQASGGDLERARRLAQDPGVAQRYELWASLPDRFDGTAAGAMTLVDAVHGAIDSALAPLEERQAEELRRRTSDADAGGRRGGVPKVEMERRHRRESRRVRTEELRFGIVTLTRVFRERMLGSLESPDSSRGQQRLATSLDALSILDEAYRRTFTTMDEVLLLSDLLLALGRL
;
A
#
# COMPACT_ATOMS: atom_id res chain seq x y z
N ILE A 1 -5.13 -1.86 22.56
CA ILE A 1 -3.99 -1.02 22.12
C ILE A 1 -2.74 -1.84 22.26
N PRO A 2 -2.01 -2.08 21.16
CA PRO A 2 -0.56 -2.18 21.29
C PRO A 2 0.09 -1.33 20.20
N LEU A 3 0.77 -0.24 20.58
CA LEU A 3 1.70 0.49 19.72
C LEU A 3 3.01 0.62 20.47
N ASP A 4 3.90 -0.35 20.28
CA ASP A 4 5.34 -0.10 20.39
C ASP A 4 5.97 -0.31 19.01
N GLY A 5 5.36 0.31 18.00
CA GLY A 5 6.00 0.61 16.72
C GLY A 5 6.64 2.00 16.81
N LEU A 6 7.76 2.21 16.14
CA LEU A 6 8.33 3.55 16.02
C LEU A 6 7.33 4.48 15.34
N ASN A 7 7.18 5.71 15.83
CA ASN A 7 6.37 6.69 15.12
C ASN A 7 7.05 7.10 13.80
N ASP A 8 6.27 7.60 12.85
CA ASP A 8 6.76 7.96 11.51
C ASP A 8 7.96 8.92 11.56
N GLY A 9 7.93 9.90 12.46
CA GLY A 9 9.05 10.86 12.63
C GLY A 9 10.34 10.20 13.12
N GLN A 10 10.26 9.19 13.98
CA GLN A 10 11.41 8.40 14.41
C GLN A 10 11.97 7.57 13.26
N ILE A 11 11.09 6.92 12.49
CA ILE A 11 11.51 6.12 11.33
C ILE A 11 12.16 7.02 10.27
N GLU A 12 11.57 8.19 9.98
CA GLU A 12 12.11 9.17 9.05
C GLU A 12 13.53 9.61 9.46
N GLN A 13 13.73 9.96 10.73
CA GLN A 13 15.05 10.36 11.24
C GLN A 13 16.09 9.24 11.10
N ILE A 14 15.70 7.98 11.37
CA ILE A 14 16.59 6.83 11.18
C ILE A 14 16.95 6.67 9.70
N LEU A 15 15.98 6.79 8.79
CA LEU A 15 16.24 6.67 7.36
C LEU A 15 17.15 7.79 6.83
N ILE A 16 16.97 9.03 7.32
CA ILE A 16 17.85 10.15 6.98
C ILE A 16 19.28 9.87 7.48
N ALA A 17 19.43 9.34 8.69
CA ALA A 17 20.73 8.94 9.23
C ALA A 17 21.37 7.78 8.42
N ASP A 18 20.55 6.88 7.86
CA ASP A 18 20.95 5.81 6.94
C ASP A 18 21.30 6.35 5.51
N GLY A 19 21.21 7.67 5.28
CA GLY A 19 21.59 8.32 4.02
C GLY A 19 20.46 8.46 2.99
N VAL A 20 19.21 8.17 3.36
CA VAL A 20 18.04 8.37 2.50
C VAL A 20 17.71 9.87 2.43
N THR A 21 17.29 10.34 1.25
CA THR A 21 16.87 11.76 1.10
C THR A 21 15.65 12.06 2.00
N PRO A 22 15.52 13.29 2.54
CA PRO A 22 14.40 13.62 3.44
C PRO A 22 13.03 13.31 2.83
N THR A 23 12.83 13.59 1.54
CA THR A 23 11.57 13.31 0.84
C THR A 23 11.27 11.81 0.79
N THR A 24 12.23 10.98 0.39
CA THR A 24 12.05 9.52 0.34
C THR A 24 11.91 8.92 1.74
N ALA A 25 12.64 9.46 2.72
CA ALA A 25 12.57 9.02 4.12
C ALA A 25 11.18 9.30 4.72
N ALA A 26 10.66 10.52 4.55
CA ALA A 26 9.32 10.89 5.01
C ALA A 26 8.24 10.03 4.39
N LEU A 27 8.30 9.81 3.07
CA LEU A 27 7.36 8.96 2.34
C LEU A 27 7.43 7.51 2.84
N SER A 28 8.63 6.95 2.95
CA SER A 28 8.86 5.56 3.34
C SER A 28 8.45 5.30 4.79
N ALA A 29 8.70 6.25 5.69
CA ALA A 29 8.29 6.18 7.07
C ALA A 29 6.77 6.11 7.21
N GLN A 30 6.04 7.04 6.58
CA GLN A 30 4.58 7.04 6.58
C GLN A 30 3.98 5.77 5.97
N ALA A 31 4.57 5.32 4.86
CA ALA A 31 4.13 4.12 4.15
C ALA A 31 4.44 2.80 4.88
N SER A 32 5.29 2.85 5.91
CA SER A 32 5.73 1.67 6.65
C SER A 32 4.75 1.18 7.71
N GLY A 33 3.84 2.05 8.16
CA GLY A 33 2.91 1.73 9.26
C GLY A 33 3.63 1.38 10.58
N GLY A 34 4.79 2.01 10.84
CA GLY A 34 5.59 1.77 12.05
C GLY A 34 6.62 0.64 11.94
N ASP A 35 6.72 -0.04 10.79
CA ASP A 35 7.69 -1.12 10.53
C ASP A 35 8.98 -0.56 9.89
N LEU A 36 10.04 -0.39 10.69
CA LEU A 36 11.32 0.13 10.22
C LEU A 36 11.95 -0.71 9.09
N GLU A 37 11.80 -2.04 9.10
CA GLU A 37 12.34 -2.89 8.03
C GLU A 37 11.58 -2.64 6.73
N ARG A 38 10.26 -2.50 6.80
CA ARG A 38 9.45 -2.09 5.64
C ARG A 38 9.86 -0.71 5.16
N ALA A 39 10.04 0.24 6.05
CA ALA A 39 10.46 1.60 5.70
C ALA A 39 11.79 1.60 4.93
N ARG A 40 12.77 0.80 5.35
CA ARG A 40 14.04 0.62 4.63
C ARG A 40 13.87 0.00 3.26
N ARG A 41 12.97 -0.99 3.12
CA ARG A 41 12.66 -1.58 1.80
C ARG A 41 12.02 -0.57 0.86
N LEU A 42 11.06 0.21 1.35
CA LEU A 42 10.39 1.26 0.58
C LEU A 42 11.37 2.36 0.17
N ALA A 43 12.32 2.71 1.03
CA ALA A 43 13.35 3.70 0.70
C ALA A 43 14.28 3.25 -0.45
N GLN A 44 14.39 1.94 -0.68
CA GLN A 44 15.16 1.36 -1.78
C GLN A 44 14.30 1.04 -3.01
N ASP A 45 12.99 1.21 -2.92
CA ASP A 45 12.06 0.91 -4.00
C ASP A 45 11.95 2.11 -4.96
N PRO A 46 12.48 2.01 -6.19
CA PRO A 46 12.46 3.12 -7.15
C PRO A 46 11.03 3.47 -7.60
N GLY A 47 10.06 2.56 -7.45
CA GLY A 47 8.67 2.75 -7.83
C GLY A 47 7.80 3.36 -6.74
N VAL A 48 8.27 3.50 -5.50
CA VAL A 48 7.43 3.95 -4.36
C VAL A 48 6.80 5.32 -4.61
N ALA A 49 7.55 6.26 -5.20
CA ALA A 49 7.06 7.59 -5.50
C ALA A 49 5.96 7.57 -6.57
N GLN A 50 6.12 6.76 -7.61
CA GLN A 50 5.09 6.62 -8.65
C GLN A 50 3.81 6.00 -8.09
N ARG A 51 3.92 5.02 -7.20
CA ARG A 51 2.75 4.43 -6.54
C ARG A 51 2.08 5.44 -5.60
N TYR A 52 2.85 6.24 -4.87
CA TYR A 52 2.31 7.34 -4.06
C TYR A 52 1.48 8.31 -4.91
N GLU A 53 2.05 8.81 -6.01
CA GLU A 53 1.36 9.75 -6.91
C GLU A 53 0.10 9.15 -7.52
N LEU A 54 0.15 7.87 -7.92
CA LEU A 54 -1.03 7.16 -8.40
C LEU A 54 -2.16 7.20 -7.37
N TRP A 55 -1.88 6.78 -6.13
CA TRP A 55 -2.87 6.77 -5.05
C TRP A 55 -3.35 8.18 -4.68
N ALA A 56 -2.42 9.13 -4.56
CA ALA A 56 -2.73 10.50 -4.17
C ALA A 56 -3.60 11.22 -5.22
N SER A 57 -3.46 10.87 -6.50
CA SER A 57 -4.24 11.45 -7.59
C SER A 57 -5.66 10.88 -7.74
N LEU A 58 -5.97 9.71 -7.16
CA LEU A 58 -7.26 9.05 -7.38
C LEU A 58 -8.47 9.95 -7.06
N PRO A 59 -8.48 10.72 -5.95
CA PRO A 59 -9.62 11.57 -5.61
C PRO A 59 -9.94 12.67 -6.65
N ASP A 60 -8.99 13.03 -7.51
CA ASP A 60 -9.18 13.99 -8.62
C ASP A 60 -9.58 13.32 -9.94
N ARG A 61 -9.51 11.99 -9.99
CA ARG A 61 -9.80 11.18 -11.18
C ARG A 61 -11.17 10.52 -11.14
N PHE A 62 -11.88 10.59 -10.00
CA PHE A 62 -13.25 10.10 -9.91
C PHE A 62 -14.18 10.98 -10.75
N ASP A 63 -14.95 10.33 -11.62
CA ASP A 63 -15.92 10.98 -12.53
C ASP A 63 -17.38 10.68 -12.16
N GLY A 64 -17.61 10.01 -11.02
CA GLY A 64 -18.93 9.58 -10.57
C GLY A 64 -19.42 8.25 -11.18
N THR A 65 -18.67 7.65 -12.12
CA THR A 65 -19.12 6.47 -12.85
C THR A 65 -18.47 5.18 -12.35
N ALA A 66 -19.22 4.08 -12.42
CA ALA A 66 -18.68 2.76 -12.09
C ALA A 66 -17.58 2.33 -13.07
N ALA A 67 -17.70 2.70 -14.36
CA ALA A 67 -16.70 2.39 -15.38
C ALA A 67 -15.37 3.12 -15.13
N GLY A 68 -15.43 4.41 -14.77
CA GLY A 68 -14.27 5.19 -14.36
C GLY A 68 -13.61 4.59 -13.12
N ALA A 69 -14.40 4.24 -12.10
CA ALA A 69 -13.89 3.57 -10.90
C ALA A 69 -13.18 2.25 -11.22
N MET A 70 -13.74 1.39 -12.07
CA MET A 70 -13.09 0.12 -12.46
C MET A 70 -11.78 0.33 -13.24
N THR A 71 -11.71 1.38 -14.05
CA THR A 71 -10.45 1.75 -14.72
C THR A 71 -9.36 2.13 -13.71
N LEU A 72 -9.74 2.79 -12.60
CA LEU A 72 -8.82 3.12 -11.52
C LEU A 72 -8.42 1.87 -10.70
N VAL A 73 -9.35 0.91 -10.51
CA VAL A 73 -9.06 -0.40 -9.91
C VAL A 73 -7.95 -1.12 -10.69
N ASP A 74 -8.07 -1.20 -12.02
CA ASP A 74 -7.07 -1.85 -12.87
C ASP A 74 -5.69 -1.15 -12.77
N ALA A 75 -5.68 0.18 -12.78
CA ALA A 75 -4.44 0.95 -12.64
C ALA A 75 -3.75 0.70 -11.30
N VAL A 76 -4.51 0.66 -10.21
CA VAL A 76 -3.99 0.37 -8.87
C VAL A 76 -3.51 -1.08 -8.76
N HIS A 77 -4.25 -2.05 -9.30
CA HIS A 77 -3.80 -3.44 -9.34
C HIS A 77 -2.47 -3.60 -10.08
N GLY A 78 -2.33 -2.97 -11.25
CA GLY A 78 -1.06 -2.99 -11.99
C GLY A 78 0.12 -2.40 -11.21
N ALA A 79 -0.14 -1.37 -10.38
CA ALA A 79 0.87 -0.81 -9.50
C ALA A 79 1.26 -1.75 -8.34
N ILE A 80 0.28 -2.47 -7.76
CA ILE A 80 0.54 -3.49 -6.73
C ILE A 80 1.34 -4.66 -7.33
N ASP A 81 0.98 -5.12 -8.53
CA ASP A 81 1.74 -6.17 -9.24
C ASP A 81 3.19 -5.72 -9.53
N SER A 82 3.38 -4.46 -9.91
CA SER A 82 4.72 -3.89 -10.11
C SER A 82 5.55 -3.87 -8.82
N ALA A 83 4.94 -3.60 -7.67
CA ALA A 83 5.61 -3.67 -6.37
C ALA A 83 5.96 -5.10 -5.95
N LEU A 84 5.17 -6.07 -6.40
CA LEU A 84 5.35 -7.50 -6.11
C LEU A 84 6.43 -8.15 -7.00
N ALA A 85 6.62 -7.66 -8.23
CA ALA A 85 7.52 -8.24 -9.22
C ALA A 85 8.95 -8.53 -8.72
N PRO A 86 9.62 -7.66 -7.93
CA PRO A 86 10.96 -7.97 -7.39
C PRO A 86 10.97 -9.15 -6.41
N LEU A 87 9.88 -9.38 -5.67
CA LEU A 87 9.75 -10.55 -4.82
C LEU A 87 9.56 -11.81 -5.68
N GLU A 88 8.70 -11.75 -6.69
CA GLU A 88 8.44 -12.88 -7.59
C GLU A 88 9.69 -13.31 -8.36
N GLU A 89 10.52 -12.39 -8.83
CA GLU A 89 11.79 -12.75 -9.50
C GLU A 89 12.75 -13.47 -8.54
N ARG A 90 12.85 -13.01 -7.28
CA ARG A 90 13.66 -13.71 -6.26
C ARG A 90 13.14 -15.11 -5.96
N GLN A 91 11.81 -15.27 -5.89
CA GLN A 91 11.16 -16.56 -5.67
C GLN A 91 11.36 -17.51 -6.86
N ALA A 92 11.28 -16.99 -8.10
CA ALA A 92 11.56 -17.74 -9.31
C ALA A 92 13.03 -18.22 -9.36
N GLU A 93 13.97 -17.35 -9.02
CA GLU A 93 15.39 -17.70 -8.94
C GLU A 93 15.67 -18.76 -7.86
N GLU A 94 15.03 -18.67 -6.69
CA GLU A 94 15.13 -19.69 -5.65
C GLU A 94 14.62 -21.05 -6.13
N LEU A 95 13.54 -21.08 -6.90
CA LEU A 95 13.00 -22.31 -7.49
C LEU A 95 13.93 -22.89 -8.56
N ARG A 96 14.56 -22.05 -9.41
CA ARG A 96 15.56 -22.47 -10.39
C ARG A 96 16.77 -23.12 -9.72
N ARG A 97 17.34 -22.46 -8.70
CA ARG A 97 18.48 -23.00 -7.92
C ARG A 97 18.16 -24.36 -7.31
N ARG A 98 17.00 -24.48 -6.69
CA ARG A 98 16.53 -25.75 -6.12
C ARG A 98 16.45 -26.86 -7.17
N THR A 99 15.91 -26.54 -8.35
CA THR A 99 15.75 -27.50 -9.44
C THR A 99 17.11 -27.96 -9.94
N SER A 100 18.04 -27.02 -10.13
CA SER A 100 19.43 -27.33 -10.53
C SER A 100 20.17 -28.20 -9.51
N ASP A 101 20.00 -27.94 -8.21
CA ASP A 101 20.63 -28.75 -7.15
C ASP A 101 20.10 -30.18 -7.11
N ALA A 102 18.80 -30.36 -7.40
CA ALA A 102 18.17 -31.67 -7.49
C ALA A 102 18.68 -32.47 -8.69
N ASP A 103 18.85 -31.82 -9.85
CA ASP A 103 19.38 -32.43 -11.07
C ASP A 103 20.87 -32.79 -10.95
N ALA A 104 21.64 -32.00 -10.22
CA ALA A 104 23.06 -32.25 -9.95
C ALA A 104 23.34 -33.39 -8.94
N GLY A 105 22.30 -34.12 -8.50
CA GLY A 105 22.44 -35.19 -7.51
C GLY A 105 22.75 -34.67 -6.09
N GLY A 106 22.53 -33.38 -5.83
CA GLY A 106 22.67 -32.78 -4.51
C GLY A 106 21.75 -33.47 -3.49
N ARG A 107 22.27 -33.71 -2.28
CA ARG A 107 21.51 -34.35 -1.19
C ARG A 107 20.17 -33.65 -0.98
N ARG A 108 19.09 -34.42 -0.79
CA ARG A 108 17.74 -33.99 -0.38
C ARG A 108 17.73 -33.37 1.04
N GLY A 109 18.54 -32.34 1.29
CA GLY A 109 18.73 -31.70 2.61
C GLY A 109 18.16 -30.28 2.72
N GLY A 110 17.57 -29.73 1.65
CA GLY A 110 16.93 -28.41 1.68
C GLY A 110 15.49 -28.43 2.17
N VAL A 111 14.98 -27.26 2.59
CA VAL A 111 13.56 -27.02 2.96
C VAL A 111 12.62 -27.71 1.96
N PRO A 112 11.57 -28.45 2.34
CA PRO A 112 10.66 -29.10 1.38
C PRO A 112 10.02 -28.12 0.38
N LYS A 113 9.81 -28.56 -0.88
CA LYS A 113 9.19 -27.71 -1.94
C LYS A 113 7.85 -27.13 -1.50
N VAL A 114 7.02 -27.95 -0.86
CA VAL A 114 5.71 -27.53 -0.33
C VAL A 114 5.86 -26.43 0.73
N GLU A 115 6.86 -26.51 1.59
CA GLU A 115 7.09 -25.48 2.61
C GLU A 115 7.58 -24.16 2.00
N MET A 116 8.46 -24.25 0.98
CA MET A 116 8.93 -23.11 0.19
C MET A 116 7.78 -22.41 -0.53
N GLU A 117 6.94 -23.13 -1.27
CA GLU A 117 5.75 -22.58 -1.94
C GLU A 117 4.78 -21.93 -0.96
N ARG A 118 4.61 -22.55 0.22
CA ARG A 118 3.79 -21.98 1.30
C ARG A 118 4.39 -20.68 1.83
N ARG A 119 5.72 -20.59 1.94
CA ARG A 119 6.44 -19.37 2.33
C ARG A 119 6.29 -18.29 1.26
N HIS A 120 6.56 -18.61 0.00
CA HIS A 120 6.41 -17.69 -1.13
C HIS A 120 5.00 -17.09 -1.16
N ARG A 121 3.97 -17.93 -1.03
CA ARG A 121 2.57 -17.47 -1.02
C ARG A 121 2.25 -16.56 0.17
N ARG A 122 2.87 -16.77 1.33
CA ARG A 122 2.70 -15.86 2.49
C ARG A 122 3.41 -14.53 2.26
N GLU A 123 4.60 -14.55 1.69
CA GLU A 123 5.36 -13.33 1.37
C GLU A 123 4.59 -12.48 0.34
N SER A 124 4.08 -13.10 -0.73
CA SER A 124 3.31 -12.36 -1.74
C SER A 124 2.03 -11.76 -1.18
N ARG A 125 1.31 -12.50 -0.32
CA ARG A 125 0.14 -11.95 0.39
C ARG A 125 0.53 -10.79 1.30
N ARG A 126 1.64 -10.91 2.04
CA ARG A 126 2.12 -9.84 2.92
C ARG A 126 2.40 -8.56 2.12
N VAL A 127 3.13 -8.65 1.01
CA VAL A 127 3.42 -7.50 0.15
C VAL A 127 2.13 -6.87 -0.38
N ARG A 128 1.19 -7.68 -0.91
CA ARG A 128 -0.11 -7.18 -1.39
C ARG A 128 -0.89 -6.44 -0.31
N THR A 129 -1.03 -7.03 0.89
CA THR A 129 -1.69 -6.37 2.03
C THR A 129 -0.99 -5.08 2.43
N GLU A 130 0.34 -5.08 2.45
CA GLU A 130 1.13 -3.91 2.79
C GLU A 130 0.97 -2.76 1.76
N GLU A 131 0.87 -3.07 0.46
CA GLU A 131 0.63 -2.07 -0.60
C GLU A 131 -0.80 -1.51 -0.55
N LEU A 132 -1.80 -2.34 -0.25
CA LEU A 132 -3.16 -1.85 -0.02
C LEU A 132 -3.23 -0.88 1.16
N ARG A 133 -2.57 -1.22 2.27
CA ARG A 133 -2.50 -0.34 3.45
C ARG A 133 -1.80 0.97 3.12
N PHE A 134 -0.69 0.90 2.38
CA PHE A 134 -0.01 2.09 1.87
C PHE A 134 -0.94 3.00 1.07
N GLY A 135 -1.71 2.43 0.13
CA GLY A 135 -2.68 3.17 -0.65
C GLY A 135 -3.79 3.83 0.17
N ILE A 136 -4.38 3.06 1.10
CA ILE A 136 -5.43 3.56 1.99
C ILE A 136 -4.91 4.70 2.86
N VAL A 137 -3.73 4.57 3.48
CA VAL A 137 -3.11 5.63 4.29
C VAL A 137 -2.83 6.88 3.44
N THR A 138 -2.38 6.70 2.20
CA THR A 138 -2.17 7.80 1.25
C THR A 138 -3.47 8.55 0.97
N LEU A 139 -4.57 7.83 0.69
CA LEU A 139 -5.89 8.43 0.50
C LEU A 139 -6.40 9.12 1.77
N THR A 140 -6.22 8.51 2.94
CA THR A 140 -6.59 9.11 4.23
C THR A 140 -5.89 10.46 4.40
N ARG A 141 -4.61 10.55 4.03
CA ARG A 141 -3.86 11.82 4.08
C ARG A 141 -4.48 12.86 3.15
N VAL A 142 -4.72 12.52 1.88
CA VAL A 142 -5.32 13.45 0.90
C VAL A 142 -6.68 13.98 1.38
N PHE A 143 -7.55 13.11 1.88
CA PHE A 143 -8.85 13.54 2.40
C PHE A 143 -8.74 14.35 3.71
N ARG A 144 -7.76 14.07 4.58
CA ARG A 144 -7.49 14.92 5.74
C ARG A 144 -7.01 16.32 5.33
N GLU A 145 -6.16 16.43 4.32
CA GLU A 145 -5.71 17.73 3.80
C GLU A 145 -6.88 18.52 3.18
N ARG A 146 -7.76 17.86 2.41
CA ARG A 146 -9.01 18.46 1.89
C ARG A 146 -9.96 18.92 3.00
N MET A 147 -10.07 18.13 4.06
CA MET A 147 -10.85 18.46 5.25
C MET A 147 -10.32 19.73 5.92
N LEU A 148 -9.00 19.81 6.14
CA LEU A 148 -8.35 20.98 6.74
C LEU A 148 -8.53 22.25 5.90
N GLY A 149 -8.34 22.16 4.58
CA GLY A 149 -8.60 23.29 3.67
C GLY A 149 -10.07 23.73 3.64
N SER A 150 -11.00 22.87 4.04
CA SER A 150 -12.42 23.23 4.16
C SER A 150 -12.73 24.06 5.41
N LEU A 151 -11.88 23.96 6.45
CA LEU A 151 -12.00 24.74 7.69
C LEU A 151 -11.54 26.20 7.52
N GLU A 152 -10.85 26.54 6.44
CA GLU A 152 -10.47 27.93 6.12
C GLU A 152 -11.67 28.78 5.67
N SER A 153 -12.81 28.16 5.36
CA SER A 153 -14.06 28.85 4.97
C SER A 153 -15.30 28.07 5.45
N PRO A 154 -15.50 27.94 6.78
CA PRO A 154 -16.46 27.01 7.37
C PRO A 154 -17.92 27.44 7.16
N ASP A 155 -18.19 28.73 6.96
CA ASP A 155 -19.53 29.26 6.73
C ASP A 155 -19.98 29.16 5.25
N SER A 156 -19.07 28.78 4.35
CA SER A 156 -19.41 28.63 2.94
C SER A 156 -20.08 27.27 2.69
N SER A 157 -21.18 27.24 1.93
CA SER A 157 -21.85 25.98 1.56
C SER A 157 -20.91 25.00 0.86
N ARG A 158 -19.96 25.51 0.07
CA ARG A 158 -18.92 24.70 -0.57
C ARG A 158 -17.93 24.11 0.45
N GLY A 159 -17.52 24.88 1.45
CA GLY A 159 -16.66 24.40 2.55
C GLY A 159 -17.36 23.32 3.37
N GLN A 160 -18.63 23.52 3.72
CA GLN A 160 -19.45 22.55 4.43
C GLN A 160 -19.61 21.23 3.65
N GLN A 161 -19.89 21.33 2.33
CA GLN A 161 -20.00 20.14 1.49
C GLN A 161 -18.67 19.37 1.41
N ARG A 162 -17.55 20.06 1.19
CA ARG A 162 -16.23 19.41 1.15
C ARG A 162 -15.84 18.77 2.48
N LEU A 163 -16.20 19.40 3.59
CA LEU A 163 -16.01 18.83 4.93
C LEU A 163 -16.80 17.52 5.08
N ALA A 164 -18.09 17.52 4.73
CA ALA A 164 -18.94 16.33 4.78
C ALA A 164 -18.38 15.20 3.91
N THR A 165 -18.10 15.48 2.62
CA THR A 165 -17.48 14.52 1.69
C THR A 165 -16.16 13.96 2.23
N SER A 166 -15.32 14.79 2.85
CA SER A 166 -14.05 14.32 3.42
C SER A 166 -14.25 13.40 4.61
N LEU A 167 -15.23 13.67 5.49
CA LEU A 167 -15.55 12.81 6.63
C LEU A 167 -16.12 11.45 6.18
N ASP A 168 -16.98 11.45 5.17
CA ASP A 168 -17.53 10.22 4.58
C ASP A 168 -16.41 9.38 3.96
N ALA A 169 -15.52 10.00 3.19
CA ALA A 169 -14.35 9.33 2.62
C ALA A 169 -13.44 8.73 3.69
N LEU A 170 -13.17 9.47 4.77
CA LEU A 170 -12.34 8.97 5.89
C LEU A 170 -12.99 7.77 6.59
N SER A 171 -14.32 7.75 6.72
CA SER A 171 -15.06 6.63 7.29
C SER A 171 -14.99 5.38 6.40
N ILE A 172 -15.13 5.55 5.07
CA ILE A 172 -14.96 4.48 4.08
C ILE A 172 -13.53 3.91 4.13
N LEU A 173 -12.53 4.78 4.21
CA LEU A 173 -11.12 4.39 4.27
C LEU A 173 -10.76 3.65 5.55
N ASP A 174 -11.29 4.07 6.70
CA ASP A 174 -11.10 3.36 7.98
C ASP A 174 -11.69 1.94 7.92
N GLU A 175 -12.89 1.79 7.38
CA GLU A 175 -13.52 0.48 7.21
C GLU A 175 -12.70 -0.42 6.25
N ALA A 176 -12.27 0.13 5.12
CA ALA A 176 -11.40 -0.59 4.18
C ALA A 176 -10.08 -1.00 4.83
N TYR A 177 -9.46 -0.12 5.62
CA TYR A 177 -8.22 -0.42 6.35
C TYR A 177 -8.42 -1.58 7.32
N ARG A 178 -9.52 -1.58 8.10
CA ARG A 178 -9.84 -2.66 9.04
C ARG A 178 -10.05 -4.00 8.35
N ARG A 179 -10.67 -4.01 7.17
CA ARG A 179 -10.82 -5.23 6.35
C ARG A 179 -9.50 -5.84 5.88
N THR A 180 -8.41 -5.07 5.83
CA THR A 180 -7.07 -5.61 5.51
C THR A 180 -6.50 -6.56 6.56
N PHE A 181 -7.10 -6.64 7.76
CA PHE A 181 -6.68 -7.54 8.82
C PHE A 181 -7.41 -8.89 8.81
N THR A 182 -8.40 -9.08 7.95
CA THR A 182 -9.17 -10.33 7.83
C THR A 182 -8.73 -11.16 6.61
N THR A 183 -9.24 -12.39 6.45
CA THR A 183 -9.04 -13.18 5.22
C THR A 183 -9.70 -12.46 4.06
N MET A 184 -8.90 -11.73 3.28
CA MET A 184 -9.36 -10.74 2.32
C MET A 184 -9.10 -11.16 0.88
N ASP A 185 -10.08 -10.89 0.02
CA ASP A 185 -9.90 -10.83 -1.43
C ASP A 185 -9.56 -9.38 -1.82
N GLU A 186 -8.33 -9.18 -2.31
CA GLU A 186 -7.77 -7.88 -2.70
C GLU A 186 -8.64 -7.18 -3.76
N VAL A 187 -9.08 -7.93 -4.78
CA VAL A 187 -9.82 -7.39 -5.91
C VAL A 187 -11.17 -6.86 -5.43
N LEU A 188 -11.85 -7.63 -4.58
CA LEU A 188 -13.13 -7.22 -4.01
C LEU A 188 -12.99 -6.02 -3.08
N LEU A 189 -11.96 -5.97 -2.22
CA LEU A 189 -11.71 -4.81 -1.37
C LEU A 189 -11.50 -3.56 -2.21
N LEU A 190 -10.62 -3.64 -3.21
CA LEU A 190 -10.23 -2.48 -4.00
C LEU A 190 -11.40 -1.97 -4.84
N SER A 191 -12.15 -2.89 -5.45
CA SER A 191 -13.35 -2.55 -6.23
C SER A 191 -14.39 -1.84 -5.37
N ASP A 192 -14.69 -2.39 -4.19
CA ASP A 192 -15.67 -1.81 -3.26
C ASP A 192 -15.21 -0.44 -2.75
N LEU A 193 -13.94 -0.30 -2.36
CA LEU A 193 -13.36 0.95 -1.91
C LEU A 193 -13.47 2.06 -2.97
N LEU A 194 -13.02 1.79 -4.20
CA LEU A 194 -13.00 2.81 -5.25
C LEU A 194 -14.40 3.13 -5.78
N LEU A 195 -15.32 2.16 -5.79
CA LEU A 195 -16.73 2.42 -6.09
C LEU A 195 -17.41 3.27 -5.01
N ALA A 196 -17.11 3.03 -3.74
CA ALA A 196 -17.66 3.80 -2.63
C ALA A 196 -17.15 5.25 -2.66
N LEU A 197 -15.84 5.44 -2.81
CA LEU A 197 -15.23 6.77 -2.90
C LEU A 197 -15.66 7.54 -4.15
N GLY A 198 -15.79 6.86 -5.30
CA GLY A 198 -16.19 7.50 -6.55
C GLY A 198 -17.65 7.96 -6.60
N ARG A 199 -18.48 7.63 -5.59
CA ARG A 199 -19.89 8.05 -5.49
C ARG A 199 -20.11 9.25 -4.56
N LEU A 200 -19.07 9.69 -3.84
CA LEU A 200 -19.11 10.85 -2.96
C LEU A 200 -19.08 12.17 -3.76
#